data_AF-A0AAV9GFA1-F1
#
_entry.id   AF-A0AAV9GFA1-F1
#
_cell.length_a   1.000
_cell.length_b   1.000
_cell.length_c   1.000
_cell.angle_alpha   90.00
_cell.angle_beta   90.00
_cell.angle_gamma   90.00
#
_symmetry.space_group_name_H-M   'P 1'
#
loop_
_entity.id
_entity.type
_entity.pdbx_description
1 polymer ?
#
loop_
_entity_poly.entity_id
_entity_poly.type
_entity_poly.pdbx_seq_one_letter_code
_entity_poly.pdbx_strand_id
1 'polypeptide(L)'
;MKLSIAIAAGSLAATSAYVAANPNNGHHLLDPGPVIEPTGTKFPFSGPIKRYHNPMPHRKSTVTSMVTALPDPSITPIPVNKSTSTVKAQPNPHITPIILADGLLPHGEGGALDPTPIFTLPKTAVLDRPPASITIKLVNSAGVDLTTSVNHNVGSPGFITGDPASGTLAKSATATMIAPTGWGGQIAFNKAGKKIQGDEGVVEGSFGIQENVTKEFAVLDIDVSFVNGFTLPIMCYCGDGGGTYLSGCDVDLWKKGTCPDEYDNGQGSCRNPRRDDGIQSPIPFMKECEGRGYTYVKDHAADSNGECQKGIVTCNILSGFHS
;
A
#
# COMPACT_ATOMS: atom_id res chain seq x y z
N MET A 1 41.44 16.54 -57.62
CA MET A 1 40.93 17.53 -56.66
C MET A 1 39.67 16.97 -56.02
N LYS A 2 39.70 16.60 -54.74
CA LYS A 2 38.52 16.19 -53.97
C LYS A 2 38.22 17.30 -52.97
N LEU A 3 37.01 17.84 -53.05
CA LEU A 3 36.52 18.92 -52.20
C LEU A 3 35.84 18.33 -50.97
N SER A 4 36.35 18.65 -49.78
CA SER A 4 35.75 18.30 -48.50
C SER A 4 34.94 19.50 -48.01
N ILE A 5 33.65 19.29 -47.72
CA ILE A 5 32.79 20.27 -47.05
C ILE A 5 32.56 19.78 -45.62
N ALA A 6 33.01 20.58 -44.65
CA ALA A 6 32.74 20.40 -43.23
C ALA A 6 31.44 21.14 -42.87
N ILE A 7 30.53 20.47 -42.15
CA ILE A 7 29.33 21.10 -41.58
C ILE A 7 29.55 21.21 -40.06
N ALA A 8 29.57 22.44 -39.56
CA ALA A 8 29.62 22.74 -38.14
C ALA A 8 28.20 22.73 -37.55
N ALA A 9 28.04 22.04 -36.42
CA ALA A 9 26.80 22.04 -35.64
C ALA A 9 26.73 23.30 -34.76
N GLY A 10 25.71 24.13 -34.99
CA GLY A 10 25.36 25.25 -34.12
C GLY A 10 24.29 24.82 -33.10
N SER A 11 24.61 24.95 -31.82
CA SER A 11 23.69 24.80 -30.69
C SER A 11 22.83 26.07 -30.55
N LEU A 12 21.50 25.90 -30.56
CA LEU A 12 20.53 26.94 -30.23
C LEU A 12 19.93 26.61 -28.86
N ALA A 13 20.34 27.38 -27.85
CA ALA A 13 19.71 27.39 -26.53
C ALA A 13 18.39 28.17 -26.62
N ALA A 14 17.27 27.50 -26.37
CA ALA A 14 15.97 28.12 -26.20
C ALA A 14 15.78 28.52 -24.73
N THR A 15 15.85 29.81 -24.44
CA THR A 15 15.37 30.40 -23.18
C THR A 15 13.87 30.62 -23.28
N SER A 16 13.06 29.85 -22.55
CA SER A 16 11.65 30.18 -22.32
C SER A 16 11.53 31.13 -21.14
N ALA A 17 11.10 32.35 -21.42
CA ALA A 17 10.69 33.33 -20.42
C ALA A 17 9.32 32.93 -19.85
N TYR A 18 9.26 32.73 -18.54
CA TYR A 18 8.02 32.56 -17.79
C TYR A 18 7.37 33.93 -17.60
N VAL A 19 6.19 34.14 -18.18
CA VAL A 19 5.36 35.32 -17.91
C VAL A 19 4.50 35.02 -16.69
N ALA A 20 4.76 35.73 -15.60
CA ALA A 20 3.94 35.67 -14.38
C ALA A 20 2.57 36.32 -14.64
N ALA A 21 1.50 35.54 -14.49
CA ALA A 21 0.14 36.05 -14.47
C ALA A 21 -0.22 36.55 -13.05
N ASN A 22 -0.70 37.78 -13.00
CA ASN A 22 -1.16 38.53 -11.83
C ASN A 22 -2.56 38.05 -11.39
N PRO A 23 -2.80 37.68 -10.11
CA PRO A 23 -4.15 37.43 -9.61
C PRO A 23 -4.65 38.63 -8.82
N ASN A 24 -5.43 39.50 -9.46
CA ASN A 24 -6.33 40.42 -8.75
C ASN A 24 -7.58 40.69 -9.61
N ASN A 25 -8.74 40.65 -8.96
CA ASN A 25 -10.12 40.85 -9.42
C ASN A 25 -10.86 39.56 -9.82
N GLY A 26 -12.04 39.22 -9.28
CA GLY A 26 -12.89 39.94 -8.33
C GLY A 26 -13.96 39.01 -7.77
N HIS A 27 -14.37 39.29 -6.54
CA HIS A 27 -15.49 38.64 -5.88
C HIS A 27 -16.80 39.03 -6.57
N HIS A 28 -17.46 38.07 -7.23
CA HIS A 28 -18.90 38.14 -7.48
C HIS A 28 -19.61 37.32 -6.41
N LEU A 29 -20.25 38.04 -5.49
CA LEU A 29 -21.26 37.51 -4.58
C LEU A 29 -22.45 37.04 -5.43
N LEU A 30 -22.73 35.74 -5.40
CA LEU A 30 -24.00 35.19 -5.85
C LEU A 30 -24.95 35.12 -4.65
N ASP A 31 -26.14 35.70 -4.84
CA ASP A 31 -27.27 35.64 -3.92
C ASP A 31 -27.61 34.19 -3.53
N PRO A 32 -27.92 33.91 -2.25
CA PRO A 32 -28.49 32.63 -1.86
C PRO A 32 -29.95 32.56 -2.31
N GLY A 33 -30.23 31.66 -3.25
CA GLY A 33 -31.59 31.26 -3.62
C GLY A 33 -32.36 30.63 -2.44
N PRO A 34 -33.70 30.53 -2.54
CA PRO A 34 -34.56 30.19 -1.43
C PRO A 34 -34.35 28.75 -0.94
N VAL A 35 -34.29 28.61 0.38
CA VAL A 35 -34.29 27.35 1.11
C VAL A 35 -35.63 26.64 0.88
N ILE A 36 -35.59 25.48 0.22
CA ILE A 36 -36.73 24.56 0.14
C ILE A 36 -36.64 23.61 1.32
N GLU A 37 -37.58 23.74 2.26
CA GLU A 37 -37.76 22.78 3.36
C GLU A 37 -38.21 21.42 2.81
N PRO A 38 -37.61 20.29 3.26
CA PRO A 38 -38.14 18.98 2.94
C PRO A 38 -39.40 18.71 3.79
N THR A 39 -40.55 18.74 3.12
CA THR A 39 -41.82 18.24 3.66
C THR A 39 -41.68 16.78 4.06
N GLY A 40 -41.93 16.49 5.34
CA GLY A 40 -41.82 15.16 5.92
C GLY A 40 -42.78 14.14 5.32
N THR A 41 -42.24 13.01 4.90
CA THR A 41 -42.99 11.78 4.67
C THR A 41 -42.76 10.83 5.85
N LYS A 42 -43.83 10.63 6.63
CA LYS A 42 -43.91 9.60 7.68
C LYS A 42 -43.93 8.23 7.03
N PHE A 43 -42.93 7.39 7.32
CA PHE A 43 -43.00 5.95 7.07
C PHE A 43 -43.46 5.22 8.33
N PRO A 44 -44.53 4.39 8.27
CA PRO A 44 -44.89 3.50 9.37
C PRO A 44 -44.21 2.15 9.16
N PHE A 45 -43.20 1.82 9.94
CA PHE A 45 -42.75 0.44 10.14
C PHE A 45 -42.78 0.11 11.62
N SER A 46 -43.92 -0.39 12.08
CA SER A 46 -44.05 -1.16 13.31
C SER A 46 -44.07 -2.64 12.95
N GLY A 47 -42.92 -3.31 13.12
CA GLY A 47 -42.80 -4.76 13.03
C GLY A 47 -41.69 -5.23 13.99
N PRO A 48 -41.90 -6.31 14.76
CA PRO A 48 -40.92 -6.75 15.74
C PRO A 48 -39.65 -7.30 15.07
N ILE A 49 -38.50 -6.75 15.44
CA ILE A 49 -37.18 -7.26 15.05
C ILE A 49 -36.95 -8.59 15.76
N LYS A 50 -37.05 -9.70 15.02
CA LYS A 50 -36.57 -11.02 15.47
C LYS A 50 -35.05 -11.00 15.44
N ARG A 51 -34.41 -11.00 16.62
CA ARG A 51 -32.97 -11.25 16.78
C ARG A 51 -32.67 -12.70 16.39
N TYR A 52 -32.06 -12.91 15.23
CA TYR A 52 -31.37 -14.17 14.95
C TYR A 52 -30.03 -14.17 15.69
N HIS A 53 -29.97 -14.87 16.82
CA HIS A 53 -28.70 -15.32 17.38
C HIS A 53 -28.26 -16.56 16.60
N ASN A 54 -27.18 -16.44 15.83
CA ASN A 54 -26.43 -17.59 15.34
C ASN A 54 -25.30 -17.86 16.33
N PRO A 55 -25.36 -18.90 17.18
CA PRO A 55 -24.23 -19.27 18.00
C PRO A 55 -23.20 -20.00 17.12
N MET A 56 -22.03 -19.40 16.93
CA MET A 56 -20.87 -20.16 16.46
C MET A 56 -20.47 -21.20 17.52
N PRO A 57 -20.17 -22.46 17.14
CA PRO A 57 -19.77 -23.47 18.11
C PRO A 57 -18.33 -23.22 18.57
N HIS A 58 -18.17 -22.85 19.84
CA HIS A 58 -16.89 -22.94 20.53
C HIS A 58 -16.46 -24.41 20.65
N ARG A 59 -15.51 -24.84 19.81
CA ARG A 59 -14.78 -26.09 20.00
C ARG A 59 -13.81 -25.90 21.18
N LYS A 60 -14.22 -26.28 22.39
CA LYS A 60 -13.31 -26.50 23.52
C LYS A 60 -12.62 -27.84 23.31
N SER A 61 -11.36 -27.80 22.85
CA SER A 61 -10.49 -28.98 22.89
C SER A 61 -9.79 -29.02 24.24
N THR A 62 -10.31 -29.84 25.16
CA THR A 62 -9.66 -30.16 26.42
C THR A 62 -8.61 -31.23 26.14
N VAL A 63 -7.33 -30.85 26.09
CA VAL A 63 -6.22 -31.81 26.06
C VAL A 63 -5.89 -32.18 27.51
N THR A 64 -6.42 -33.31 27.97
CA THR A 64 -5.97 -33.94 29.22
C THR A 64 -4.66 -34.67 28.92
N SER A 65 -3.54 -34.06 29.30
CA SER A 65 -2.24 -34.74 29.28
C SER A 65 -2.07 -35.52 30.58
N MET A 66 -2.12 -36.85 30.52
CA MET A 66 -1.68 -37.70 31.62
C MET A 66 -0.15 -37.78 31.57
N VAL A 67 0.52 -37.13 32.52
CA VAL A 67 1.96 -37.29 32.75
C VAL A 67 2.16 -38.38 33.81
N THR A 68 2.48 -39.58 33.36
CA THR A 68 3.08 -40.62 34.21
C THR A 68 4.57 -40.32 34.36
N ALA A 69 4.99 -39.95 35.57
CA ALA A 69 6.39 -39.78 35.92
C ALA A 69 7.08 -41.16 36.00
N LEU A 70 8.12 -41.37 35.20
CA LEU A 70 9.10 -42.44 35.37
C LEU A 70 10.36 -41.86 36.00
N PRO A 71 11.08 -42.61 36.87
CA PRO A 71 12.28 -42.13 37.53
C PRO A 71 13.47 -42.03 36.57
N ASP A 72 14.20 -40.93 36.73
CA ASP A 72 15.35 -40.43 35.96
C ASP A 72 16.63 -41.26 36.20
N PRO A 73 17.23 -41.88 35.16
CA PRO A 73 18.59 -42.38 35.24
C PRO A 73 19.59 -41.30 34.78
N SER A 74 20.21 -40.64 35.76
CA SER A 74 21.58 -40.08 35.69
C SER A 74 21.98 -39.42 34.35
N ILE A 75 21.53 -38.19 34.12
CA ILE A 75 22.07 -37.36 33.04
C ILE A 75 23.43 -36.78 33.48
N THR A 76 24.48 -37.21 32.78
CA THR A 76 25.81 -36.59 32.83
C THR A 76 25.72 -35.21 32.16
N PRO A 77 26.27 -34.13 32.74
CA PRO A 77 26.16 -32.80 32.18
C PRO A 77 26.86 -32.70 30.82
N ILE A 78 26.07 -32.45 29.78
CA ILE A 78 26.56 -32.10 28.44
C ILE A 78 27.17 -30.70 28.53
N PRO A 79 28.41 -30.48 28.05
CA PRO A 79 29.03 -29.16 28.04
C PRO A 79 28.20 -28.20 27.17
N VAL A 80 27.66 -27.16 27.82
CA VAL A 80 27.00 -26.05 27.15
C VAL A 80 28.06 -25.26 26.40
N ASN A 81 28.23 -25.56 25.11
CA ASN A 81 28.97 -24.69 24.20
C ASN A 81 28.12 -23.44 23.99
N LYS A 82 28.41 -22.37 24.76
CA LYS A 82 27.94 -21.02 24.50
C LYS A 82 28.55 -20.54 23.18
N SER A 83 27.92 -20.93 22.07
CA SER A 83 28.15 -20.29 20.78
C SER A 83 27.46 -18.93 20.82
N THR A 84 28.20 -17.90 21.21
CA THR A 84 27.84 -16.51 21.00
C THR A 84 27.92 -16.22 19.50
N SER A 85 26.87 -16.56 18.76
CA SER A 85 26.68 -16.08 17.39
C SER A 85 26.41 -14.58 17.46
N THR A 86 27.46 -13.78 17.36
CA THR A 86 27.35 -12.36 17.01
C THR A 86 26.83 -12.28 15.58
N VAL A 87 25.51 -12.25 15.41
CA VAL A 87 24.90 -11.79 14.17
C VAL A 87 25.30 -10.31 14.05
N LYS A 88 26.34 -10.03 13.25
CA LYS A 88 26.64 -8.65 12.86
C LYS A 88 25.37 -8.11 12.21
N ALA A 89 24.82 -7.02 12.74
CA ALA A 89 23.82 -6.24 12.03
C ALA A 89 24.41 -5.94 10.64
N GLN A 90 23.79 -6.51 9.61
CA GLN A 90 24.18 -6.20 8.24
C GLN A 90 23.99 -4.69 8.09
N PRO A 91 25.01 -3.94 7.66
CA PRO A 91 24.84 -2.50 7.42
C PRO A 91 23.64 -2.33 6.49
N ASN A 92 22.75 -1.40 6.83
CA ASN A 92 21.63 -1.06 5.97
C ASN A 92 22.18 -0.90 4.54
N PRO A 93 21.69 -1.68 3.57
CA PRO A 93 22.16 -1.56 2.21
C PRO A 93 22.00 -0.09 1.80
N HIS A 94 23.08 0.51 1.33
CA HIS A 94 23.06 1.89 0.86
C HIS A 94 22.24 1.90 -0.44
N ILE A 95 21.09 2.57 -0.42
CA ILE A 95 20.17 2.57 -1.55
C ILE A 95 20.42 3.82 -2.42
N THR A 96 20.29 3.72 -3.75
CA THR A 96 20.46 4.84 -4.69
C THR A 96 19.10 5.31 -5.21
N PRO A 97 18.61 6.52 -4.85
CA PRO A 97 17.26 6.98 -5.16
C PRO A 97 17.01 7.11 -6.68
N ILE A 98 15.98 6.41 -7.15
CA ILE A 98 15.23 6.70 -8.37
C ILE A 98 14.04 7.60 -7.99
N ILE A 99 14.14 8.90 -8.25
CA ILE A 99 13.01 9.82 -8.13
C ILE A 99 12.25 9.77 -9.46
N LEU A 100 10.98 9.37 -9.43
CA LEU A 100 10.09 9.59 -10.57
C LEU A 100 9.80 11.10 -10.64
N ALA A 101 10.04 11.72 -11.80
CA ALA A 101 9.93 13.16 -11.98
C ALA A 101 8.49 13.70 -11.81
N ASP A 102 7.50 12.81 -11.77
CA ASP A 102 6.10 13.11 -12.03
C ASP A 102 5.20 12.56 -10.90
N GLY A 103 5.24 13.16 -9.71
CA GLY A 103 4.20 13.00 -8.69
C GLY A 103 3.86 11.57 -8.22
N LEU A 104 2.71 11.43 -7.57
CA LEU A 104 2.13 10.13 -7.23
C LEU A 104 1.67 9.44 -8.51
N LEU A 105 1.76 8.11 -8.53
CA LEU A 105 1.12 7.32 -9.58
C LEU A 105 -0.41 7.37 -9.39
N PRO A 106 -1.20 7.05 -10.42
CA PRO A 106 -2.64 6.86 -10.23
C PRO A 106 -2.92 5.90 -9.07
N HIS A 107 -4.00 6.14 -8.33
CA HIS A 107 -4.36 5.36 -7.15
C HIS A 107 -5.87 5.07 -7.14
N GLY A 108 -6.30 4.20 -6.22
CA GLY A 108 -7.73 3.98 -6.00
C GLY A 108 -8.44 5.26 -5.58
N GLU A 109 -9.60 5.53 -6.16
CA GLU A 109 -10.54 6.52 -5.62
C GLU A 109 -11.07 5.96 -4.30
N GLY A 110 -11.12 6.79 -3.28
CA GLY A 110 -11.41 6.44 -1.90
C GLY A 110 -10.39 5.53 -1.23
N GLY A 111 -9.23 5.29 -1.85
CA GLY A 111 -8.12 4.54 -1.26
C GLY A 111 -7.27 5.39 -0.33
N ALA A 112 -6.18 4.80 0.18
CA ALA A 112 -5.44 5.37 1.29
C ALA A 112 -4.76 6.72 1.00
N LEU A 113 -4.57 7.09 -0.27
CA LEU A 113 -3.98 8.38 -0.65
C LEU A 113 -4.99 9.51 -0.79
N ASP A 114 -6.29 9.22 -0.76
CA ASP A 114 -7.30 10.24 -0.90
C ASP A 114 -7.47 11.06 0.39
N PRO A 115 -7.54 12.41 0.29
CA PRO A 115 -7.61 13.29 1.45
C PRO A 115 -8.93 13.16 2.24
N THR A 116 -9.95 12.59 1.60
CA THR A 116 -11.24 12.26 2.23
C THR A 116 -11.53 10.79 2.00
N PRO A 117 -11.42 9.93 3.03
CA PRO A 117 -11.84 8.55 2.89
C PRO A 117 -13.30 8.51 2.47
N ILE A 118 -13.61 7.78 1.40
CA ILE A 118 -15.01 7.58 0.98
C ILE A 118 -15.70 6.59 1.95
N PHE A 119 -14.91 5.83 2.72
CA PHE A 119 -15.44 4.88 3.68
C PHE A 119 -15.90 5.56 4.97
N THR A 120 -17.17 5.37 5.30
CA THR A 120 -17.68 5.69 6.64
C THR A 120 -17.43 4.47 7.51
N LEU A 121 -16.57 4.58 8.52
CA LEU A 121 -16.44 3.51 9.51
C LEU A 121 -17.83 3.20 10.10
N PRO A 122 -18.10 1.93 10.47
CA PRO A 122 -19.32 1.60 11.16
C PRO A 122 -19.43 2.51 12.39
N LYS A 123 -20.58 3.18 12.56
CA LYS A 123 -20.85 4.18 13.61
C LYS A 123 -20.55 3.72 15.05
N THR A 124 -20.31 2.42 15.25
CA THR A 124 -20.03 1.78 16.54
C THR A 124 -18.59 1.31 16.72
N ALA A 125 -17.71 1.47 15.72
CA ALA A 125 -16.31 1.11 15.87
C ALA A 125 -15.62 2.12 16.81
N VAL A 126 -15.17 1.63 17.96
CA VAL A 126 -14.28 2.41 18.84
C VAL A 126 -12.86 2.14 18.35
N LEU A 127 -12.22 3.16 17.79
CA LEU A 127 -10.82 3.09 17.40
C LEU A 127 -9.92 3.33 18.60
N ASP A 128 -8.89 2.50 18.75
CA ASP A 128 -7.80 2.77 19.67
C ASP A 128 -7.01 4.01 19.18
N ARG A 129 -6.51 4.82 20.11
CA ARG A 129 -5.61 5.92 19.76
C ARG A 129 -4.26 5.34 19.31
N PRO A 130 -3.77 5.67 18.10
CA PRO A 130 -2.50 5.14 17.62
C PRO A 130 -1.30 5.83 18.28
N PRO A 131 -0.09 5.24 18.14
CA PRO A 131 1.15 5.96 18.39
C PRO A 131 1.28 7.21 17.49
N ALA A 132 2.18 8.12 17.85
CA ALA A 132 2.45 9.34 17.08
C ALA A 132 3.05 9.09 15.67
N SER A 133 3.47 7.86 15.41
CA SER A 133 4.02 7.41 14.14
C SER A 133 3.73 5.93 13.94
N ILE A 134 3.59 5.52 12.69
CA ILE A 134 3.40 4.13 12.32
C ILE A 134 4.71 3.53 11.80
N THR A 135 4.92 2.25 12.06
CA THR A 135 6.02 1.47 11.49
C THR A 135 5.50 0.68 10.30
N ILE A 136 6.13 0.83 9.14
CA ILE A 136 5.84 0.04 7.94
C ILE A 136 7.04 -0.88 7.69
N LYS A 137 6.81 -2.18 7.76
CA LYS A 137 7.80 -3.22 7.46
C LYS A 137 7.52 -3.80 6.08
N LEU A 138 8.53 -3.84 5.22
CA LEU A 138 8.48 -4.45 3.91
C LEU A 138 9.36 -5.69 3.91
N VAL A 139 8.76 -6.87 3.80
CA VAL A 139 9.47 -8.15 3.84
C VAL A 139 9.57 -8.70 2.42
N ASN A 140 10.78 -8.80 1.89
CA ASN A 140 11.02 -9.40 0.59
C ASN A 140 11.04 -10.93 0.69
N SER A 141 9.89 -11.54 0.44
CA SER A 141 9.69 -12.99 0.33
C SER A 141 9.67 -13.47 -1.13
N ALA A 142 10.05 -12.62 -2.09
CA ALA A 142 9.95 -12.91 -3.52
C ALA A 142 11.00 -13.90 -4.04
N GLY A 143 11.99 -14.23 -3.22
CA GLY A 143 13.06 -15.18 -3.55
C GLY A 143 14.17 -14.60 -4.45
N VAL A 144 14.11 -13.31 -4.77
CA VAL A 144 15.10 -12.53 -5.55
C VAL A 144 15.18 -11.11 -4.98
N ASP A 145 16.20 -10.36 -5.38
CA ASP A 145 16.30 -8.93 -5.05
C ASP A 145 15.20 -8.14 -5.78
N LEU A 146 14.71 -7.08 -5.15
CA LEU A 146 13.68 -6.20 -5.69
C LEU A 146 14.22 -4.80 -5.95
N THR A 147 13.83 -4.19 -7.06
CA THR A 147 13.84 -2.74 -7.21
C THR A 147 12.65 -2.15 -6.45
N THR A 148 12.83 -1.08 -5.69
CA THR A 148 11.78 -0.36 -4.97
C THR A 148 11.73 1.10 -5.42
N SER A 149 10.54 1.70 -5.38
CA SER A 149 10.37 3.16 -5.49
C SER A 149 9.47 3.66 -4.37
N VAL A 150 9.79 4.81 -3.80
CA VAL A 150 9.04 5.41 -2.71
C VAL A 150 8.67 6.83 -3.07
N ASN A 151 7.39 7.15 -3.02
CA ASN A 151 6.84 8.48 -3.26
C ASN A 151 5.94 8.91 -2.09
N HIS A 152 5.73 10.22 -1.95
CA HIS A 152 4.80 10.79 -0.98
C HIS A 152 3.98 11.92 -1.60
N ASN A 153 2.81 12.18 -1.00
CA ASN A 153 1.91 13.22 -1.45
C ASN A 153 2.59 14.59 -1.32
N VAL A 154 2.30 15.49 -2.26
CA VAL A 154 2.81 16.86 -2.20
C VAL A 154 2.35 17.51 -0.90
N GLY A 155 3.31 18.01 -0.12
CA GLY A 155 3.05 18.65 1.18
C GLY A 155 2.97 17.69 2.36
N SER A 156 2.94 16.37 2.15
CA SER A 156 3.07 15.39 3.24
C SER A 156 4.53 15.28 3.70
N PRO A 157 4.77 15.06 5.01
CA PRO A 157 6.11 14.72 5.50
C PRO A 157 6.56 13.37 4.91
N GLY A 158 7.86 13.24 4.67
CA GLY A 158 8.49 11.95 4.38
C GLY A 158 8.60 11.05 5.61
N PHE A 159 9.19 9.87 5.43
CA PHE A 159 9.49 8.96 6.53
C PHE A 159 10.52 9.56 7.51
N ILE A 160 10.35 9.34 8.81
CA ILE A 160 11.27 9.79 9.88
C ILE A 160 12.58 9.01 9.81
N THR A 161 12.48 7.69 9.61
CA THR A 161 13.61 6.75 9.56
C THR A 161 13.31 5.62 8.58
N GLY A 162 14.35 4.89 8.19
CA GLY A 162 14.32 3.96 7.07
C GLY A 162 14.72 4.72 5.82
N ASP A 163 15.71 4.23 5.07
CA ASP A 163 16.21 4.92 3.88
C ASP A 163 15.08 4.95 2.83
N PRO A 164 14.42 6.09 2.59
CA PRO A 164 13.27 6.19 1.70
C PRO A 164 13.71 6.35 0.25
N ALA A 165 15.02 6.29 -0.04
CA ALA A 165 15.48 6.26 -1.39
C ALA A 165 15.00 4.95 -2.04
N SER A 166 14.20 5.09 -3.09
CA SER A 166 14.01 4.05 -4.11
C SER A 166 15.33 3.33 -4.39
N GLY A 167 15.34 2.00 -4.54
CA GLY A 167 16.53 1.28 -5.03
C GLY A 167 16.41 -0.21 -4.81
N THR A 168 17.25 -0.89 -4.00
CA THR A 168 17.24 -2.37 -3.96
C THR A 168 16.93 -2.93 -2.57
N LEU A 169 15.84 -3.70 -2.47
CA LEU A 169 15.52 -4.54 -1.31
C LEU A 169 16.02 -5.96 -1.58
N ALA A 170 17.13 -6.33 -0.92
CA ALA A 170 17.76 -7.63 -1.10
C ALA A 170 16.79 -8.79 -0.77
N LYS A 171 17.02 -9.94 -1.40
CA LYS A 171 16.29 -11.18 -1.14
C LYS A 171 16.25 -11.47 0.37
N SER A 172 15.06 -11.79 0.88
CA SER A 172 14.84 -12.13 2.30
C SER A 172 15.16 -10.99 3.28
N ALA A 173 15.43 -9.78 2.80
CA ALA A 173 15.61 -8.62 3.63
C ALA A 173 14.27 -8.01 4.04
N THR A 174 14.29 -7.34 5.19
CA THR A 174 13.19 -6.51 5.67
C THR A 174 13.64 -5.06 5.69
N ALA A 175 12.92 -4.18 4.98
CA ALA A 175 13.04 -2.74 5.19
C ALA A 175 12.03 -2.29 6.24
N THR A 176 12.42 -1.34 7.09
CA THR A 176 11.53 -0.74 8.09
C THR A 176 11.55 0.76 7.94
N MET A 177 10.37 1.35 7.80
CA MET A 177 10.17 2.79 7.67
C MET A 177 9.24 3.28 8.78
N ILE A 178 9.41 4.52 9.23
CA ILE A 178 8.55 5.13 10.23
C ILE A 178 7.84 6.33 9.62
N ALA A 179 6.51 6.25 9.47
CA ALA A 179 5.69 7.33 8.93
C ALA A 179 5.13 8.21 10.07
N PRO A 180 5.38 9.53 10.08
CA PRO A 180 4.81 10.44 11.06
C PRO A 180 3.33 10.72 10.78
N THR A 181 2.60 11.26 11.75
CA THR A 181 1.29 11.88 11.47
C THR A 181 1.40 12.95 10.38
N GLY A 182 0.43 12.97 9.46
CA GLY A 182 0.38 13.78 8.24
C GLY A 182 0.95 13.07 7.00
N TRP A 183 1.63 11.93 7.17
CA TRP A 183 2.20 11.17 6.06
C TRP A 183 1.13 10.66 5.10
N GLY A 184 1.46 10.65 3.81
CA GLY A 184 0.70 10.02 2.73
C GLY A 184 1.67 9.67 1.62
N GLY A 185 1.64 8.44 1.10
CA GLY A 185 2.56 8.01 0.06
C GLY A 185 2.44 6.55 -0.33
N GLN A 186 3.25 6.16 -1.31
CA GLN A 186 3.20 4.84 -1.90
C GLN A 186 4.58 4.24 -2.11
N ILE A 187 4.64 2.91 -2.11
CA ILE A 187 5.86 2.14 -2.38
C ILE A 187 5.58 1.14 -3.50
N ALA A 188 6.33 1.25 -4.59
CA ALA A 188 6.27 0.35 -5.74
C ALA A 188 7.39 -0.68 -5.71
N PHE A 189 7.15 -1.86 -6.29
CA PHE A 189 8.11 -2.97 -6.31
C PHE A 189 8.25 -3.54 -7.72
N ASN A 190 9.48 -3.87 -8.11
CA ASN A 190 9.78 -4.65 -9.29
C ASN A 190 10.97 -5.59 -9.04
N LYS A 191 11.27 -6.50 -9.96
CA LYS A 191 12.48 -7.32 -9.93
C LYS A 191 13.72 -6.42 -10.00
N ALA A 192 14.78 -6.76 -9.25
CA ALA A 192 16.04 -6.04 -9.37
C ALA A 192 16.52 -5.95 -10.83
N GLY A 193 16.94 -4.76 -11.24
CA GLY A 193 17.38 -4.46 -12.61
C GLY A 193 16.26 -4.11 -13.58
N LYS A 194 14.98 -4.25 -13.17
CA LYS A 194 13.84 -3.74 -13.92
C LYS A 194 13.46 -2.33 -13.45
N LYS A 195 12.94 -1.53 -14.38
CA LYS A 195 12.50 -0.16 -14.11
C LYS A 195 11.12 -0.15 -13.47
N ILE A 196 10.92 0.80 -12.57
CA ILE A 196 9.59 1.21 -12.10
C ILE A 196 9.21 2.41 -12.95
N GLN A 197 8.04 2.34 -13.59
CA GLN A 197 7.59 3.32 -14.59
C GLN A 197 6.12 3.69 -14.43
N GLY A 198 5.45 3.21 -13.37
CA GLY A 198 4.06 3.52 -13.08
C GLY A 198 3.06 2.47 -13.55
N ASP A 199 3.54 1.26 -13.90
CA ASP A 199 2.70 0.11 -14.23
C ASP A 199 2.78 -0.98 -13.14
N GLU A 200 3.39 -0.64 -12.00
CA GLU A 200 3.68 -1.57 -10.93
C GLU A 200 2.53 -1.69 -9.93
N GLY A 201 2.47 -2.83 -9.25
CA GLY A 201 1.70 -2.95 -8.01
C GLY A 201 2.38 -2.14 -6.89
N VAL A 202 1.57 -1.50 -6.05
CA VAL A 202 2.04 -0.59 -5.00
C VAL A 202 1.40 -0.89 -3.65
N VAL A 203 2.10 -0.54 -2.58
CA VAL A 203 1.53 -0.35 -1.24
C VAL A 203 1.25 1.13 -1.07
N GLU A 204 0.02 1.50 -0.80
CA GLU A 204 -0.42 2.90 -0.64
C GLU A 204 -0.83 3.11 0.82
N GLY A 205 -0.56 4.28 1.38
CA GLY A 205 -0.94 4.55 2.75
C GLY A 205 -1.01 6.03 3.10
N SER A 206 -1.80 6.34 4.12
CA SER A 206 -1.77 7.63 4.81
C SER A 206 -1.96 7.48 6.31
N PHE A 207 -1.48 8.47 7.06
CA PHE A 207 -1.62 8.51 8.51
C PHE A 207 -1.93 9.93 8.97
N GLY A 208 -3.21 10.28 8.99
CA GLY A 208 -3.65 11.66 9.22
C GLY A 208 -4.97 11.74 9.96
N ILE A 209 -5.34 12.95 10.41
CA ILE A 209 -6.68 13.19 10.96
C ILE A 209 -7.67 13.12 9.80
N GLN A 210 -8.62 12.19 9.89
CA GLN A 210 -9.67 12.00 8.91
C GLN A 210 -10.99 12.48 9.53
N GLU A 211 -11.42 13.71 9.20
CA GLU A 211 -12.50 14.39 9.95
C GLU A 211 -13.85 13.65 9.94
N ASN A 212 -14.09 12.83 8.92
CA ASN A 212 -15.27 11.97 8.78
C ASN A 212 -15.19 10.70 9.64
N VAL A 213 -14.02 10.39 10.20
CA VAL A 213 -13.76 9.24 11.08
C VAL A 213 -13.55 9.69 12.53
N THR A 214 -12.59 10.59 12.76
CA THR A 214 -12.26 11.14 14.08
C THR A 214 -11.61 12.51 13.93
N LYS A 215 -11.78 13.37 14.96
CA LYS A 215 -11.19 14.71 15.00
C LYS A 215 -10.01 14.82 15.96
N GLU A 216 -9.70 13.76 16.69
CA GLU A 216 -8.82 13.83 17.86
C GLU A 216 -7.44 13.22 17.64
N PHE A 217 -7.33 12.25 16.74
CA PHE A 217 -6.11 11.50 16.49
C PHE A 217 -6.03 11.08 15.04
N ALA A 218 -4.80 10.81 14.58
CA ALA A 218 -4.57 10.30 13.24
C ALA A 218 -5.14 8.89 13.06
N VAL A 219 -5.56 8.54 11.86
CA VAL A 219 -6.03 7.21 11.50
C VAL A 219 -5.15 6.71 10.36
N LEU A 220 -4.63 5.51 10.54
CA LEU A 220 -3.94 4.81 9.47
C LEU A 220 -4.93 4.27 8.45
N ASP A 221 -4.72 4.65 7.20
CA ASP A 221 -5.33 4.05 6.03
C ASP A 221 -4.26 3.39 5.16
N ILE A 222 -4.51 2.18 4.69
CA ILE A 222 -3.53 1.41 3.93
C ILE A 222 -4.19 0.43 2.99
N ASP A 223 -3.67 0.35 1.78
CA ASP A 223 -4.11 -0.62 0.79
C ASP A 223 -2.94 -1.11 -0.07
N VAL A 224 -3.17 -2.22 -0.75
CA VAL A 224 -2.34 -2.68 -1.86
C VAL A 224 -3.12 -2.42 -3.13
N SER A 225 -2.51 -1.69 -4.05
CA SER A 225 -3.15 -1.26 -5.27
C SER A 225 -2.47 -1.82 -6.52
N PHE A 226 -3.29 -2.41 -7.37
CA PHE A 226 -2.99 -2.84 -8.73
C PHE A 226 -3.71 -1.95 -9.76
N VAL A 227 -4.16 -0.76 -9.35
CA VAL A 227 -4.79 0.23 -10.24
C VAL A 227 -3.81 0.63 -11.33
N ASN A 228 -2.52 0.77 -11.04
CA ASN A 228 -1.49 1.08 -12.03
C ASN A 228 -1.12 -0.12 -12.89
N GLY A 229 -0.98 -1.26 -12.23
CA GLY A 229 -0.67 -2.52 -12.85
C GLY A 229 -0.23 -3.55 -11.81
N PHE A 230 0.28 -4.68 -12.28
CA PHE A 230 0.69 -5.78 -11.43
C PHE A 230 2.13 -6.20 -11.75
N THR A 231 2.93 -6.33 -10.70
CA THR A 231 4.31 -6.82 -10.81
C THR A 231 4.49 -8.09 -10.01
N LEU A 232 4.08 -8.06 -8.74
CA LEU A 232 4.25 -9.12 -7.77
C LEU A 232 3.01 -9.25 -6.89
N PRO A 233 2.73 -10.43 -6.31
CA PRO A 233 1.77 -10.55 -5.23
C PRO A 233 2.31 -9.85 -3.98
N ILE A 234 1.45 -9.09 -3.31
CA ILE A 234 1.79 -8.30 -2.11
C ILE A 234 0.66 -8.50 -1.10
N MET A 235 0.99 -8.76 0.17
CA MET A 235 0.02 -8.95 1.25
C MET A 235 0.41 -8.14 2.48
N CYS A 236 -0.46 -7.25 2.94
CA CYS A 236 -0.25 -6.42 4.12
C CYS A 236 -1.10 -6.89 5.30
N TYR A 237 -0.51 -6.80 6.49
CA TYR A 237 -1.11 -7.21 7.76
C TYR A 237 -0.84 -6.17 8.84
N CYS A 238 -1.77 -6.05 9.78
CA CYS A 238 -1.53 -5.33 11.01
C CYS A 238 -0.75 -6.19 12.01
N GLY A 239 0.41 -5.72 12.44
CA GLY A 239 1.33 -6.41 13.34
C GLY A 239 2.58 -6.94 12.64
N ASP A 240 3.39 -7.72 13.37
CA ASP A 240 4.71 -8.19 12.92
C ASP A 240 4.64 -9.52 12.13
N GLY A 241 3.94 -9.52 11.00
CA GLY A 241 3.96 -10.64 10.05
C GLY A 241 3.02 -11.82 10.32
N GLY A 242 1.93 -11.60 11.07
CA GLY A 242 0.92 -12.65 11.31
C GLY A 242 -0.33 -12.17 12.05
N GLY A 243 -0.61 -10.86 12.03
CA GLY A 243 -1.81 -10.31 12.64
C GLY A 243 -2.97 -10.19 11.65
N THR A 244 -3.83 -9.20 11.86
CA THR A 244 -5.05 -9.01 11.04
C THR A 244 -4.67 -8.70 9.60
N TYR A 245 -5.26 -9.41 8.64
CA TYR A 245 -5.15 -9.06 7.23
C TYR A 245 -5.69 -7.65 6.99
N LEU A 246 -4.99 -6.86 6.17
CA LEU A 246 -5.43 -5.53 5.75
C LEU A 246 -5.82 -5.59 4.27
N SER A 247 -4.82 -5.57 3.39
CA SER A 247 -5.02 -5.48 1.95
C SER A 247 -3.96 -6.29 1.20
N GLY A 248 -4.25 -6.71 -0.03
CA GLY A 248 -3.32 -7.42 -0.90
C GLY A 248 -3.84 -8.67 -1.60
N CYS A 249 -3.01 -9.20 -2.49
CA CYS A 249 -3.27 -10.42 -3.22
C CYS A 249 -2.06 -11.36 -3.15
N ASP A 250 -2.29 -12.62 -2.77
CA ASP A 250 -1.29 -13.67 -2.68
C ASP A 250 -1.21 -14.54 -3.95
N VAL A 251 -1.98 -14.16 -4.98
CA VAL A 251 -2.03 -14.88 -6.24
C VAL A 251 -0.92 -14.41 -7.17
N ASP A 252 -0.13 -15.37 -7.65
CA ASP A 252 0.83 -15.17 -8.73
C ASP A 252 0.10 -15.10 -10.08
N LEU A 253 -0.33 -13.90 -10.46
CA LEU A 253 -1.14 -13.68 -11.66
C LEU A 253 -0.39 -14.08 -12.94
N TRP A 254 0.95 -13.95 -12.97
CA TRP A 254 1.77 -14.39 -14.10
C TRP A 254 1.74 -15.91 -14.31
N LYS A 255 1.48 -16.70 -13.26
CA LYS A 255 1.27 -18.16 -13.38
C LYS A 255 -0.17 -18.54 -13.67
N LYS A 256 -1.13 -17.67 -13.33
CA LYS A 256 -2.57 -17.95 -13.47
C LYS A 256 -3.14 -17.52 -14.80
N GLY A 257 -2.59 -16.48 -15.40
CA GLY A 257 -3.05 -15.95 -16.66
C GLY A 257 -1.91 -15.30 -17.44
N THR A 258 -2.28 -14.80 -18.62
CA THR A 258 -1.37 -14.08 -19.50
C THR A 258 -1.72 -12.60 -19.42
N CYS A 259 -0.73 -11.76 -19.11
CA CYS A 259 -0.88 -10.33 -19.33
C CYS A 259 -1.06 -10.09 -20.83
N PRO A 260 -2.11 -9.38 -21.29
CA PRO A 260 -2.24 -9.07 -22.71
C PRO A 260 -1.01 -8.31 -23.21
N ASP A 261 -0.53 -8.65 -24.41
CA ASP A 261 0.74 -8.15 -24.97
C ASP A 261 0.80 -6.62 -25.02
N GLU A 262 -0.33 -5.94 -25.25
CA GLU A 262 -0.41 -4.47 -25.28
C GLU A 262 -0.29 -3.80 -23.90
N TYR A 263 -0.31 -4.60 -22.83
CA TYR A 263 -0.21 -4.16 -21.44
C TYR A 263 1.03 -4.70 -20.72
N ASP A 264 1.72 -5.72 -21.25
CA ASP A 264 3.04 -6.07 -20.77
C ASP A 264 4.04 -4.97 -21.14
N ASN A 265 4.68 -4.37 -20.15
CA ASN A 265 5.61 -3.28 -20.37
C ASN A 265 7.05 -3.74 -20.70
N GLY A 266 7.32 -5.05 -20.74
CA GLY A 266 8.64 -5.64 -20.94
C GLY A 266 9.61 -5.42 -19.77
N GLN A 267 9.18 -4.71 -18.74
CA GLN A 267 9.90 -4.46 -17.50
C GLN A 267 9.42 -5.38 -16.37
N GLY A 268 8.61 -6.39 -16.66
CA GLY A 268 8.12 -7.34 -15.66
C GLY A 268 6.88 -6.84 -14.91
N SER A 269 6.19 -5.83 -15.43
CA SER A 269 4.90 -5.38 -14.92
C SER A 269 3.84 -5.47 -16.01
N CYS A 270 2.63 -5.83 -15.62
CA CYS A 270 1.44 -5.83 -16.46
C CYS A 270 0.62 -4.58 -16.15
N ARG A 271 0.61 -3.62 -17.07
CA ARG A 271 -0.15 -2.38 -16.93
C ARG A 271 -1.64 -2.65 -16.81
N ASN A 272 -2.32 -1.93 -15.94
CA ASN A 272 -3.77 -1.99 -15.87
C ASN A 272 -4.36 -0.95 -16.86
N PRO A 273 -5.11 -1.36 -17.90
CA PRO A 273 -5.76 -0.42 -18.80
C PRO A 273 -6.96 0.30 -18.15
N ARG A 274 -7.47 -0.19 -17.02
CA ARG A 274 -8.62 0.39 -16.30
C ARG A 274 -8.27 1.54 -15.36
N ARG A 275 -7.00 1.95 -15.32
CA ARG A 275 -6.51 2.96 -14.38
C ARG A 275 -7.12 4.36 -14.60
N ASP A 276 -7.60 4.63 -15.82
CA ASP A 276 -8.12 5.96 -16.22
C ASP A 276 -9.53 5.94 -16.83
N ASP A 277 -10.19 4.78 -16.96
CA ASP A 277 -11.42 4.66 -17.77
C ASP A 277 -12.73 4.64 -16.96
N GLY A 278 -12.64 4.70 -15.63
CA GLY A 278 -13.79 4.74 -14.72
C GLY A 278 -14.58 3.44 -14.62
N ILE A 279 -14.10 2.35 -15.24
CA ILE A 279 -14.78 1.05 -15.20
C ILE A 279 -14.60 0.39 -13.84
N GLN A 280 -15.72 -0.05 -13.25
CA GLN A 280 -15.80 -0.61 -11.90
C GLN A 280 -15.66 -2.13 -11.91
N SER A 281 -14.68 -2.66 -12.64
CA SER A 281 -14.40 -4.09 -12.69
C SER A 281 -12.98 -4.37 -13.16
N PRO A 282 -12.31 -5.41 -12.63
CA PRO A 282 -10.97 -5.78 -13.03
C PRO A 282 -10.92 -6.30 -14.47
N ILE A 283 -9.75 -6.20 -15.09
CA ILE A 283 -9.45 -7.01 -16.29
C ILE A 283 -9.35 -8.51 -15.92
N PRO A 284 -9.54 -9.43 -16.89
CA PRO A 284 -9.44 -10.87 -16.62
C PRO A 284 -8.15 -11.28 -15.90
N PHE A 285 -7.00 -10.68 -16.26
CA PHE A 285 -5.71 -10.97 -15.62
C PHE A 285 -5.70 -10.66 -14.11
N MET A 286 -6.40 -9.61 -13.67
CA MET A 286 -6.42 -9.16 -12.27
C MET A 286 -7.63 -9.68 -11.48
N LYS A 287 -8.54 -10.44 -12.12
CA LYS A 287 -9.83 -10.81 -11.53
C LYS A 287 -9.72 -11.55 -10.20
N GLU A 288 -8.71 -12.39 -10.02
CA GLU A 288 -8.51 -13.16 -8.77
C GLU A 288 -8.15 -12.28 -7.55
N CYS A 289 -7.75 -11.03 -7.77
CA CYS A 289 -7.34 -10.10 -6.71
C CYS A 289 -8.41 -9.07 -6.32
N GLU A 290 -9.56 -9.07 -7.01
CA GLU A 290 -10.67 -8.14 -6.79
C GLU A 290 -11.16 -8.14 -5.33
N GLY A 291 -11.37 -6.95 -4.77
CA GLY A 291 -11.84 -6.74 -3.40
C GLY A 291 -10.84 -7.16 -2.32
N ARG A 292 -9.61 -7.51 -2.71
CA ARG A 292 -8.52 -7.80 -1.79
C ARG A 292 -7.38 -6.81 -1.92
N GLY A 293 -6.99 -6.51 -3.16
CA GLY A 293 -6.19 -5.33 -3.51
C GLY A 293 -6.97 -4.51 -4.54
N TYR A 294 -6.71 -3.21 -4.66
CA TYR A 294 -7.43 -2.38 -5.62
C TYR A 294 -7.10 -2.81 -7.05
N THR A 295 -8.05 -3.44 -7.75
CA THR A 295 -7.85 -3.90 -9.14
C THR A 295 -8.42 -2.96 -10.20
N TYR A 296 -9.15 -1.94 -9.75
CA TYR A 296 -9.70 -0.83 -10.51
C TYR A 296 -9.97 0.33 -9.53
N VAL A 297 -10.18 1.53 -10.05
CA VAL A 297 -10.22 2.77 -9.25
C VAL A 297 -11.24 2.74 -8.10
N LYS A 298 -12.35 2.02 -8.23
CA LYS A 298 -13.45 1.99 -7.23
C LYS A 298 -13.56 0.66 -6.48
N ASP A 299 -12.47 -0.08 -6.37
CA ASP A 299 -12.43 -1.36 -5.67
C ASP A 299 -12.34 -1.18 -4.14
N HIS A 300 -13.25 -0.38 -3.58
CA HIS A 300 -13.22 0.07 -2.18
C HIS A 300 -13.26 -1.06 -1.14
N ALA A 301 -13.58 -2.29 -1.57
CA ALA A 301 -13.54 -3.46 -0.69
C ALA A 301 -12.10 -3.86 -0.31
N ALA A 302 -11.09 -3.39 -1.06
CA ALA A 302 -9.68 -3.63 -0.80
C ALA A 302 -9.03 -2.64 0.18
N ASP A 303 -9.77 -1.62 0.61
CA ASP A 303 -9.30 -0.57 1.52
C ASP A 303 -9.23 -1.06 2.97
N SER A 304 -8.28 -0.57 3.76
CA SER A 304 -8.16 -0.92 5.18
C SER A 304 -8.00 0.31 6.08
N ASN A 305 -8.99 1.18 6.02
CA ASN A 305 -9.02 2.36 6.85
C ASN A 305 -9.34 2.03 8.32
N GLY A 306 -8.47 2.46 9.23
CA GLY A 306 -8.73 2.36 10.65
C GLY A 306 -8.36 1.02 11.28
N GLU A 307 -8.07 0.00 10.48
CA GLU A 307 -7.94 -1.39 10.96
C GLU A 307 -6.63 -1.67 11.72
N CYS A 308 -5.62 -0.80 11.59
CA CYS A 308 -4.31 -0.99 12.21
C CYS A 308 -3.83 0.15 13.12
N GLN A 309 -4.61 0.48 14.15
CA GLN A 309 -4.22 1.53 15.11
C GLN A 309 -3.08 1.14 16.07
N LYS A 310 -2.62 -0.12 16.07
CA LYS A 310 -1.44 -0.52 16.88
C LYS A 310 -0.13 0.01 16.32
N GLY A 311 -0.14 0.56 15.10
CA GLY A 311 0.98 1.30 14.52
C GLY A 311 2.13 0.46 13.99
N ILE A 312 1.90 -0.82 13.68
CA ILE A 312 2.86 -1.65 12.95
C ILE A 312 2.12 -2.33 11.81
N VAL A 313 2.54 -2.06 10.59
CA VAL A 313 2.10 -2.76 9.37
C VAL A 313 3.27 -3.60 8.88
N THR A 314 2.99 -4.84 8.48
CA THR A 314 3.94 -5.66 7.73
C THR A 314 3.35 -6.05 6.39
N CYS A 315 4.03 -5.66 5.31
CA CYS A 315 3.71 -6.06 3.94
C CYS A 315 4.74 -7.08 3.45
N ASN A 316 4.25 -8.23 3.01
CA ASN A 316 5.05 -9.31 2.44
C ASN A 316 4.96 -9.24 0.92
N ILE A 317 6.11 -9.05 0.27
CA ILE A 317 6.24 -9.09 -1.19
C ILE A 317 6.59 -10.51 -1.56
N LEU A 318 5.69 -11.19 -2.27
CA LEU A 318 5.76 -12.63 -2.53
C LEU A 318 6.38 -12.92 -3.90
N SER A 319 6.70 -14.19 -4.14
CA SER A 319 7.24 -14.61 -5.43
C SER A 319 6.15 -14.58 -6.50
N GLY A 320 6.44 -13.98 -7.64
CA GLY A 320 5.52 -14.05 -8.79
C GLY A 320 6.10 -13.56 -10.10
N PHE A 321 7.38 -13.81 -10.39
CA PHE A 321 7.96 -13.34 -11.65
C PHE A 321 7.68 -14.30 -12.80
N HIS A 322 7.30 -13.76 -13.96
CA HIS A 322 7.43 -14.45 -15.23
C HIS A 322 8.92 -14.65 -15.54
N SER A 323 9.30 -15.88 -15.88
CA SER A 323 10.66 -16.23 -16.32
C SER A 323 10.97 -15.69 -17.71
#